data_AF-A0A3A5WK03-F1
#
_entry.id   AF-A0A3A5WK03-F1
#
_cell.length_a   1.000
_cell.length_b   1.000
_cell.length_c   1.000
_cell.angle_alpha   90.00
_cell.angle_beta   90.00
_cell.angle_gamma   90.00
#
_symmetry.space_group_name_H-M   'P 1'
#
loop_
_entity.id
_entity.type
_entity.pdbx_description
1 polymer ?
#
loop_
_entity_poly.entity_id
_entity_poly.type
_entity_poly.pdbx_seq_one_letter_code
_entity_poly.pdbx_strand_id
1 'polypeptide(L)'
;MKRLATLFILTILVATAGFAKPKKYKDLSGNIAVKGELTKEYRQSPAGTPVIIRRVVKMKNPGESSNNICYAVEMNGIQETIPLNEMGHIAISAPQTDREFWQQIYLKNHLYEYFSDRGYKHKLRQEIDEECLEYLDKLNEIAYQEDYIVSYVQGVFSKLNATTIDSNRGESLNIRIIQSPEPDAFMLPNGSMVISTGLLCTLDSEDELAAVIACELGHFVLDHQVNNIYRAERRAKRAAFWADVFATTASAALDVAYWDDNEDAYAVSLVADIGAIASLLSIPATDRLGMKYKTSQEISSDRLARQLLAFKGYNPDGIASALGKIIGYYNLHQRNKDIPRYGSIGNLQKRIEKAGESHSLSARPYLRTTSDVVSFNASMNYANKRYKETARLIRKNIDNRLATDNDYIILVKAEMALSNTEEVNNRCLAMLDKAQEMAGTSPNLDIYKQKILLLMRMNKQAQAADILKEYITLLSAYEGQGIEGTEKEWTNKEIGWANQMLDRISRI
;
A
#
# COMPACT_ATOMS: atom_id res chain seq x y z
N MET A 1 -27.88 54.97 14.88
CA MET A 1 -27.40 53.61 14.54
C MET A 1 -27.97 53.21 13.19
N LYS A 2 -27.24 53.49 12.09
CA LYS A 2 -27.63 53.10 10.72
C LYS A 2 -26.78 51.89 10.31
N ARG A 3 -27.44 50.76 10.02
CA ARG A 3 -26.80 49.55 9.50
C ARG A 3 -26.36 49.82 8.05
N LEU A 4 -25.06 49.82 7.79
CA LEU A 4 -24.48 49.78 6.45
C LEU A 4 -24.58 48.34 5.94
N ALA A 5 -25.53 48.09 5.03
CA ALA A 5 -25.53 46.89 4.21
C ALA A 5 -24.78 47.21 2.91
N THR A 6 -23.55 46.73 2.79
CA THR A 6 -22.74 46.89 1.59
C THR A 6 -23.20 45.88 0.54
N LEU A 7 -23.99 46.34 -0.43
CA LEU A 7 -24.46 45.56 -1.58
C LEU A 7 -23.35 45.51 -2.64
N PHE A 8 -22.76 44.34 -2.91
CA PHE A 8 -21.85 44.15 -4.05
C PHE A 8 -22.49 43.19 -5.05
N ILE A 9 -23.19 43.74 -6.04
CA ILE A 9 -23.63 43.03 -7.24
C ILE A 9 -22.46 43.04 -8.23
N LEU A 10 -21.95 41.87 -8.61
CA LEU A 10 -20.90 41.75 -9.63
C LEU A 10 -21.52 41.25 -10.94
N THR A 11 -21.98 42.16 -11.79
CA THR A 11 -22.30 41.84 -13.19
C THR A 11 -21.01 41.59 -13.96
N ILE A 12 -20.71 40.33 -14.32
CA ILE A 12 -19.63 40.00 -15.26
C ILE A 12 -20.19 40.14 -16.68
N LEU A 13 -19.81 41.23 -17.34
CA LEU A 13 -20.00 41.43 -18.77
C LEU A 13 -18.83 40.74 -19.51
N VAL A 14 -19.15 39.78 -20.38
CA VAL A 14 -18.18 39.22 -21.34
C VAL A 14 -18.00 40.24 -22.46
N ALA A 15 -16.80 40.79 -22.60
CA ALA A 15 -16.39 41.49 -23.82
C ALA A 15 -14.90 41.28 -24.10
N THR A 16 -14.63 41.02 -25.37
CA THR A 16 -13.38 40.70 -26.04
C THR A 16 -12.33 41.81 -25.95
N ALA A 17 -11.05 41.40 -25.93
CA ALA A 17 -9.82 42.14 -26.27
C ALA A 17 -9.77 43.65 -25.96
N GLY A 18 -9.01 44.02 -24.90
CA GLY A 18 -8.59 45.39 -24.64
C GLY A 18 -8.19 45.60 -23.18
N PHE A 19 -6.91 45.93 -22.93
CA PHE A 19 -6.32 46.39 -21.67
C PHE A 19 -7.00 45.90 -20.36
N ALA A 20 -6.58 44.74 -19.86
CA ALA A 20 -7.10 44.19 -18.61
C ALA A 20 -6.82 45.12 -17.41
N LYS A 21 -7.86 45.80 -16.91
CA LYS A 21 -7.85 46.39 -15.56
C LYS A 21 -7.38 45.34 -14.55
N PRO A 22 -6.57 45.69 -13.53
CA PRO A 22 -6.16 44.72 -12.51
C PRO A 22 -7.40 44.13 -11.85
N LYS A 23 -7.54 42.79 -11.88
CA LYS A 23 -8.66 42.10 -11.26
C LYS A 23 -8.76 42.51 -9.78
N LYS A 24 -9.95 42.96 -9.35
CA LYS A 24 -10.26 43.33 -7.95
C LYS A 24 -10.20 42.13 -6.97
N TYR A 25 -9.92 40.94 -7.47
CA TYR A 25 -9.84 39.69 -6.73
C TYR A 25 -8.74 38.78 -7.30
N LYS A 26 -8.22 37.88 -6.46
CA LYS A 26 -7.35 36.76 -6.86
C LYS A 26 -8.18 35.49 -6.91
N ASP A 27 -8.18 34.79 -8.04
CA ASP A 27 -8.80 33.47 -8.17
C ASP A 27 -7.93 32.42 -7.48
N LEU A 28 -8.52 31.61 -6.59
CA LEU A 28 -7.80 30.60 -5.82
C LEU A 28 -8.09 29.18 -6.31
N SER A 29 -9.27 28.91 -6.86
CA SER A 29 -9.69 27.56 -7.22
C SER A 29 -9.69 27.29 -8.72
N GLY A 30 -9.64 28.32 -9.55
CA GLY A 30 -10.06 28.20 -10.94
C GLY A 30 -11.54 27.82 -11.04
N ASN A 31 -11.95 27.26 -12.18
CA ASN A 31 -13.34 26.87 -12.41
C ASN A 31 -13.70 25.55 -11.69
N ILE A 32 -14.55 25.67 -10.67
CA ILE A 32 -15.16 24.55 -9.95
C ILE A 32 -16.67 24.51 -10.16
N ALA A 33 -17.31 23.40 -9.78
CA ALA A 33 -18.75 23.25 -9.87
C ALA A 33 -19.26 22.42 -8.69
N VAL A 34 -19.21 23.02 -7.49
CA VAL A 34 -19.70 22.35 -6.27
C VAL A 34 -21.17 22.72 -6.07
N LYS A 35 -22.05 21.72 -6.21
CA LYS A 35 -23.49 21.86 -6.03
C LYS A 35 -23.87 21.86 -4.54
N GLY A 36 -24.89 22.62 -4.19
CA GLY A 36 -25.47 22.66 -2.86
C GLY A 36 -26.82 23.36 -2.86
N GLU A 37 -27.37 23.57 -1.68
CA GLU A 37 -28.64 24.27 -1.46
C GLU A 37 -28.52 25.23 -0.27
N LEU A 38 -29.24 26.35 -0.33
CA LEU A 38 -29.30 27.27 0.80
C LEU A 38 -30.04 26.65 1.99
N THR A 39 -29.41 26.67 3.17
CA THR A 39 -30.02 26.14 4.42
C THR A 39 -30.97 27.14 5.08
N LYS A 40 -30.90 28.42 4.70
CA LYS A 40 -31.79 29.49 5.13
C LYS A 40 -31.84 30.58 4.08
N GLU A 41 -32.76 31.54 4.25
CA GLU A 41 -32.82 32.72 3.38
C GLU A 41 -31.48 33.47 3.38
N TYR A 42 -30.98 33.76 2.18
CA TYR A 42 -29.78 34.55 1.97
C TYR A 42 -30.09 35.68 0.98
N ARG A 43 -30.05 36.92 1.49
CA ARG A 43 -30.45 38.14 0.76
C ARG A 43 -31.90 38.06 0.28
N GLN A 44 -32.12 37.68 -0.97
CA GLN A 44 -33.44 37.56 -1.60
C GLN A 44 -33.74 36.14 -2.09
N SER A 45 -32.83 35.19 -1.83
CA SER A 45 -33.00 33.78 -2.20
C SER A 45 -33.51 33.00 -0.99
N PRO A 46 -34.66 32.31 -1.08
CA PRO A 46 -35.22 31.55 0.03
C PRO A 46 -34.38 30.29 0.34
N ALA A 47 -34.62 29.72 1.51
CA ALA A 47 -34.09 28.39 1.86
C ALA A 47 -34.51 27.34 0.81
N GLY A 48 -33.64 26.38 0.54
CA GLY A 48 -33.84 25.36 -0.50
C GLY A 48 -33.47 25.83 -1.93
N THR A 49 -33.05 27.08 -2.12
CA THR A 49 -32.57 27.55 -3.43
C THR A 49 -31.30 26.78 -3.82
N PRO A 50 -31.25 26.16 -5.03
CA PRO A 50 -30.04 25.52 -5.54
C PRO A 50 -28.90 26.52 -5.74
N VAL A 51 -27.70 26.12 -5.34
CA VAL A 51 -26.47 26.91 -5.41
C VAL A 51 -25.38 26.11 -6.11
N ILE A 52 -24.65 26.76 -7.01
CA ILE A 52 -23.42 26.21 -7.56
C ILE A 52 -22.25 27.12 -7.22
N ILE A 53 -21.30 26.63 -6.43
CA ILE A 53 -20.04 27.33 -6.18
C ILE A 53 -19.18 27.16 -7.43
N ARG A 54 -18.87 28.29 -8.06
CA ARG A 54 -18.12 28.35 -9.31
C ARG A 54 -16.64 28.65 -9.09
N ARG A 55 -16.31 29.43 -8.05
CA ARG A 55 -14.93 29.80 -7.68
C ARG A 55 -14.78 30.09 -6.20
N VAL A 56 -13.57 29.92 -5.69
CA VAL A 56 -13.08 30.50 -4.44
C VAL A 56 -12.15 31.66 -4.79
N VAL A 57 -12.42 32.85 -4.26
CA VAL A 57 -11.68 34.06 -4.58
C VAL A 57 -11.23 34.79 -3.32
N LYS A 58 -10.08 35.46 -3.38
CA LYS A 58 -9.59 36.38 -2.35
C LYS A 58 -9.78 37.82 -2.85
N MET A 59 -10.64 38.58 -2.19
CA MET A 59 -10.95 39.97 -2.56
C MET A 59 -9.80 40.90 -2.13
N LYS A 60 -9.45 41.86 -2.99
CA LYS A 60 -8.45 42.89 -2.68
C LYS A 60 -9.17 44.17 -2.19
N ASN A 61 -9.41 44.28 -0.88
CA ASN A 61 -9.88 45.52 -0.27
C ASN A 61 -8.68 46.37 0.19
N PRO A 62 -8.60 47.66 -0.17
CA PRO A 62 -7.61 48.56 0.41
C PRO A 62 -7.92 48.80 1.89
N GLY A 63 -7.00 48.43 2.80
CA GLY A 63 -7.03 48.86 4.21
C GLY A 63 -7.56 47.86 5.25
N GLU A 64 -8.07 46.68 4.86
CA GLU A 64 -8.51 45.64 5.81
C GLU A 64 -7.53 44.46 5.85
N SER A 65 -7.02 44.15 7.04
CA SER A 65 -6.11 43.01 7.30
C SER A 65 -6.83 41.67 7.47
N SER A 66 -8.14 41.59 7.21
CA SER A 66 -8.94 40.40 7.47
C SER A 66 -9.02 39.43 6.28
N ASN A 67 -9.37 38.18 6.56
CA ASN A 67 -9.39 37.07 5.62
C ASN A 67 -10.53 37.24 4.58
N ASN A 68 -10.30 38.01 3.52
CA ASN A 68 -11.31 38.42 2.54
C ASN A 68 -11.64 37.33 1.50
N ILE A 69 -11.81 36.09 1.93
CA ILE A 69 -12.11 34.95 1.04
C ILE A 69 -13.62 34.82 0.87
N CYS A 70 -14.06 34.72 -0.38
CA CYS A 70 -15.46 34.58 -0.75
C CYS A 70 -15.64 33.44 -1.76
N TYR A 71 -16.81 32.82 -1.71
CA TYR A 71 -17.31 31.88 -2.71
C TYR A 71 -18.11 32.65 -3.75
N ALA A 72 -17.68 32.60 -5.02
CA ALA A 72 -18.49 33.05 -6.13
C ALA A 72 -19.51 31.94 -6.44
N VAL A 73 -20.78 32.24 -6.19
CA VAL A 73 -21.88 31.29 -6.32
C VAL A 73 -22.83 31.73 -7.41
N GLU A 74 -23.45 30.75 -8.05
CA GLU A 74 -24.56 30.93 -8.98
C GLU A 74 -25.85 30.46 -8.31
N MET A 75 -26.83 31.35 -8.18
CA MET A 75 -28.14 31.07 -7.58
C MET A 75 -29.21 31.72 -8.47
N ASN A 76 -30.21 30.94 -8.93
CA ASN A 76 -31.26 31.44 -9.82
C ASN A 76 -30.74 32.16 -11.09
N GLY A 77 -29.61 31.72 -11.63
CA GLY A 77 -28.96 32.34 -12.80
C GLY A 77 -28.22 33.67 -12.50
N ILE A 78 -28.18 34.09 -11.24
CA ILE A 78 -27.48 35.30 -10.78
C ILE A 78 -26.18 34.88 -10.10
N GLN A 79 -25.09 35.58 -10.43
CA GLN A 79 -23.82 35.42 -9.73
C GLN A 79 -23.76 36.30 -8.49
N GLU A 80 -23.53 35.68 -7.35
CA GLU A 80 -23.45 36.30 -6.03
C GLU A 80 -22.14 35.91 -5.34
N THR A 81 -21.80 36.62 -4.26
CA THR A 81 -20.66 36.26 -3.40
C THR A 81 -21.12 35.94 -2.00
N ILE A 82 -20.65 34.82 -1.47
CA ILE A 82 -20.88 34.39 -0.08
C ILE A 82 -19.52 34.39 0.64
N PRO A 83 -19.34 35.23 1.68
CA PRO A 83 -18.14 35.24 2.51
C PRO A 83 -17.84 33.88 3.16
N LEU A 84 -16.55 33.59 3.41
CA LEU A 84 -16.11 32.34 4.02
C LEU A 84 -16.82 32.01 5.35
N ASN A 85 -17.03 33.01 6.21
CA ASN A 85 -17.72 32.86 7.49
C ASN A 85 -19.23 32.55 7.36
N GLU A 86 -19.80 32.72 6.18
CA GLU A 86 -21.21 32.44 5.85
C GLU A 86 -21.38 31.13 5.07
N MET A 87 -20.31 30.35 4.87
CA MET A 87 -20.33 29.08 4.14
C MET A 87 -21.34 28.07 4.69
N GLY A 88 -21.61 28.09 5.99
CA GLY A 88 -22.62 27.24 6.63
C GLY A 88 -24.05 27.49 6.15
N HIS A 89 -24.27 28.51 5.31
CA HIS A 89 -25.54 28.76 4.63
C HIS A 89 -25.75 27.87 3.41
N ILE A 90 -24.72 27.14 2.97
CA ILE A 90 -24.81 26.21 1.84
C ILE A 90 -24.63 24.78 2.36
N ALA A 91 -25.67 23.96 2.22
CA ALA A 91 -25.55 22.51 2.36
C ALA A 91 -25.01 21.94 1.04
N ILE A 92 -23.76 21.48 1.04
CA ILE A 92 -23.13 20.87 -0.13
C ILE A 92 -23.79 19.53 -0.44
N SER A 93 -24.26 19.35 -1.68
CA SER A 93 -24.87 18.11 -2.17
C SER A 93 -23.84 16.98 -2.26
N ALA A 94 -24.31 15.73 -2.20
CA ALA A 94 -23.44 14.58 -2.43
C ALA A 94 -22.78 14.66 -3.82
N PRO A 95 -21.47 14.38 -3.94
CA PRO A 95 -20.78 14.43 -5.22
C PRO A 95 -21.27 13.32 -6.14
N GLN A 96 -21.42 13.63 -7.43
CA GLN A 96 -21.83 12.66 -8.47
C GLN A 96 -20.66 12.21 -9.35
N THR A 97 -19.54 12.95 -9.31
CA THR A 97 -18.34 12.67 -10.11
C THR A 97 -17.09 12.79 -9.26
N ASP A 98 -16.01 12.13 -9.66
CA ASP A 98 -14.70 12.23 -8.98
C ASP A 98 -14.23 13.67 -8.87
N ARG A 99 -14.42 14.45 -9.94
CA ARG A 99 -14.07 15.86 -9.97
C ARG A 99 -14.85 16.66 -8.92
N GLU A 100 -16.16 16.45 -8.81
CA GLU A 100 -16.98 17.09 -7.79
C GLU A 100 -16.54 16.66 -6.38
N PHE A 101 -16.26 15.38 -6.16
CA PHE A 101 -15.77 14.87 -4.88
C PHE A 101 -14.49 15.59 -4.45
N TRP A 102 -13.46 15.65 -5.30
CA TRP A 102 -12.18 16.27 -4.96
C TRP A 102 -12.28 17.79 -4.78
N GLN A 103 -13.11 18.47 -5.58
CA GLN A 103 -13.41 19.89 -5.37
C GLN A 103 -14.08 20.14 -4.02
N GLN A 104 -15.00 19.27 -3.60
CA GLN A 104 -15.61 19.34 -2.28
C GLN A 104 -14.59 19.08 -1.16
N ILE A 105 -13.68 18.13 -1.34
CA ILE A 105 -12.59 17.88 -0.37
C ILE A 105 -11.72 19.13 -0.21
N TYR A 106 -11.29 19.76 -1.31
CA TYR A 106 -10.51 20.98 -1.27
C TYR A 106 -11.22 22.11 -0.54
N LEU A 107 -12.51 22.28 -0.81
CA LEU A 107 -13.33 23.31 -0.22
C LEU A 107 -13.58 23.08 1.28
N LYS A 108 -13.98 21.86 1.67
CA LYS A 108 -14.29 21.48 3.07
C LYS A 108 -13.06 21.45 3.97
N ASN A 109 -11.87 21.23 3.41
CA ASN A 109 -10.61 21.20 4.15
C ASN A 109 -9.79 22.50 4.02
N HIS A 110 -10.38 23.57 3.47
CA HIS A 110 -9.77 24.88 3.30
C HIS A 110 -8.42 24.86 2.55
N LEU A 111 -8.30 23.98 1.55
CA LEU A 111 -7.04 23.80 0.82
C LEU A 111 -6.74 24.97 -0.12
N TYR A 112 -7.77 25.61 -0.69
CA TYR A 112 -7.58 26.81 -1.52
C TYR A 112 -7.00 27.97 -0.70
N GLU A 113 -7.47 28.13 0.53
CA GLU A 113 -6.99 29.11 1.51
C GLU A 113 -5.56 28.78 1.94
N TYR A 114 -5.30 27.51 2.28
CA TYR A 114 -3.98 27.01 2.63
C TYR A 114 -2.93 27.32 1.55
N PHE A 115 -3.20 26.97 0.30
CA PHE A 115 -2.27 27.23 -0.81
C PHE A 115 -2.19 28.70 -1.19
N SER A 116 -3.27 29.47 -1.03
CA SER A 116 -3.24 30.92 -1.22
C SER A 116 -2.27 31.61 -0.27
N ASP A 117 -2.27 31.20 1.00
CA ASP A 117 -1.52 31.86 2.06
C ASP A 117 -0.08 31.34 2.19
N ARG A 118 0.14 30.05 1.93
CA ARG A 118 1.47 29.41 2.07
C ARG A 118 2.20 29.18 0.74
N GLY A 119 1.50 29.33 -0.38
CA GLY A 119 1.99 28.98 -1.71
C GLY A 119 2.11 27.47 -1.93
N TYR A 120 2.26 27.08 -3.18
CA TYR A 120 2.45 25.68 -3.60
C TYR A 120 3.85 25.12 -3.35
N LYS A 121 4.82 25.99 -3.04
CA LYS A 121 6.22 25.64 -2.76
C LYS A 121 6.89 24.84 -3.87
N HIS A 122 6.71 25.25 -5.13
CA HIS A 122 7.23 24.55 -6.31
C HIS A 122 8.72 24.16 -6.21
N LYS A 123 9.58 25.08 -5.75
CA LYS A 123 11.01 24.78 -5.57
C LYS A 123 11.26 23.64 -4.57
N LEU A 124 10.58 23.66 -3.43
CA LEU A 124 10.69 22.60 -2.42
C LEU A 124 10.15 21.27 -2.97
N ARG A 125 9.05 21.28 -3.72
CA ARG A 125 8.51 20.06 -4.33
C ARG A 125 9.47 19.44 -5.34
N GLN A 126 10.10 20.26 -6.18
CA GLN A 126 11.13 19.78 -7.12
C GLN A 126 12.29 19.10 -6.38
N GLU A 127 12.79 19.75 -5.31
CA GLU A 127 13.84 19.21 -4.48
C GLU A 127 13.44 17.90 -3.76
N ILE A 128 12.18 17.77 -3.34
CA ILE A 128 11.66 16.54 -2.74
C ILE A 128 11.46 15.45 -3.80
N ASP A 129 11.04 15.81 -5.00
CA ASP A 129 10.86 14.87 -6.10
C ASP A 129 12.17 14.18 -6.47
N GLU A 130 13.27 14.94 -6.57
CA GLU A 130 14.62 14.39 -6.76
C GLU A 130 14.97 13.34 -5.68
N GLU A 131 14.71 13.63 -4.40
CA GLU A 131 14.94 12.67 -3.32
C GLU A 131 14.01 11.45 -3.37
N CYS A 132 12.76 11.65 -3.78
CA CYS A 132 11.82 10.55 -3.95
C CYS A 132 12.26 9.64 -5.09
N LEU A 133 12.80 10.19 -6.18
CA LEU A 133 13.32 9.42 -7.30
C LEU A 133 14.56 8.61 -6.91
N GLU A 134 15.50 9.20 -6.16
CA GLU A 134 16.66 8.45 -5.61
C GLU A 134 16.21 7.30 -4.70
N TYR A 135 15.22 7.54 -3.85
CA TYR A 135 14.66 6.50 -2.99
C TYR A 135 13.93 5.41 -3.76
N LEU A 136 13.11 5.79 -4.75
CA LEU A 136 12.37 4.85 -5.61
C LEU A 136 13.29 4.01 -6.49
N ASP A 137 14.41 4.58 -6.96
CA ASP A 137 15.43 3.85 -7.71
C ASP A 137 15.97 2.68 -6.88
N LYS A 138 16.22 2.93 -5.59
CA LYS A 138 16.69 1.89 -4.66
C LYS A 138 15.61 0.88 -4.31
N LEU A 139 14.36 1.30 -4.21
CA LEU A 139 13.24 0.37 -4.04
C LEU A 139 13.01 -0.51 -5.28
N ASN A 140 13.45 -0.13 -6.49
CA ASN A 140 13.32 -0.97 -7.68
C ASN A 140 14.12 -2.28 -7.56
N GLU A 141 15.23 -2.27 -6.81
CA GLU A 141 16.04 -3.47 -6.55
C GLU A 141 15.25 -4.56 -5.78
N ILE A 142 14.18 -4.15 -5.08
CA ILE A 142 13.31 -5.03 -4.28
C ILE A 142 11.85 -4.97 -4.75
N ALA A 143 11.61 -4.55 -5.99
CA ALA A 143 10.25 -4.49 -6.53
C ALA A 143 9.65 -5.90 -6.64
N TYR A 144 8.38 -6.04 -6.30
CA TYR A 144 7.61 -7.25 -6.59
C TYR A 144 6.96 -7.08 -7.97
N GLN A 145 7.29 -7.97 -8.91
CA GLN A 145 7.03 -7.80 -10.34
C GLN A 145 6.07 -8.85 -10.93
N GLU A 146 5.28 -9.53 -10.11
CA GLU A 146 4.25 -10.43 -10.63
C GLU A 146 3.11 -9.61 -11.27
N ASP A 147 2.91 -9.80 -12.58
CA ASP A 147 2.08 -8.95 -13.42
C ASP A 147 0.61 -8.91 -12.96
N TYR A 148 0.05 -10.05 -12.53
CA TYR A 148 -1.35 -10.12 -12.13
C TYR A 148 -1.62 -9.28 -10.88
N ILE A 149 -0.80 -9.41 -9.84
CA ILE A 149 -0.92 -8.67 -8.59
C ILE A 149 -0.58 -7.19 -8.76
N VAL A 150 0.44 -6.87 -9.54
CA VAL A 150 0.77 -5.47 -9.86
C VAL A 150 -0.42 -4.80 -10.57
N SER A 151 -1.00 -5.47 -11.56
CA SER A 151 -2.18 -4.98 -12.29
C SER A 151 -3.41 -4.83 -11.37
N TYR A 152 -3.67 -5.82 -10.51
CA TYR A 152 -4.76 -5.78 -9.55
C TYR A 152 -4.65 -4.60 -8.57
N VAL A 153 -3.50 -4.44 -7.92
CA VAL A 153 -3.25 -3.34 -6.98
C VAL A 153 -3.31 -1.98 -7.68
N GLN A 154 -2.74 -1.88 -8.89
CA GLN A 154 -2.86 -0.68 -9.73
C GLN A 154 -4.32 -0.38 -10.07
N GLY A 155 -5.15 -1.39 -10.33
CA GLY A 155 -6.58 -1.25 -10.58
C GLY A 155 -7.34 -0.66 -9.38
N VAL A 156 -7.11 -1.20 -8.18
CA VAL A 156 -7.70 -0.68 -6.93
C VAL A 156 -7.25 0.76 -6.69
N PHE A 157 -5.95 1.04 -6.84
CA PHE A 157 -5.40 2.39 -6.69
C PHE A 157 -6.00 3.38 -7.69
N SER A 158 -6.09 2.99 -8.97
CA SER A 158 -6.63 3.83 -10.05
C SER A 158 -8.12 4.14 -9.85
N LYS A 159 -8.89 3.20 -9.28
CA LYS A 159 -10.31 3.42 -8.94
C LYS A 159 -10.49 4.49 -7.86
N LEU A 160 -9.55 4.63 -6.93
CA LEU A 160 -9.60 5.60 -5.83
C LEU A 160 -9.00 6.97 -6.22
N ASN A 161 -7.96 6.94 -7.05
CA ASN A 161 -7.20 8.10 -7.48
C ASN A 161 -8.00 9.03 -8.42
N ALA A 162 -7.61 10.31 -8.52
CA ALA A 162 -7.99 11.18 -9.62
C ALA A 162 -6.75 11.83 -10.26
N THR A 163 -6.71 11.79 -11.59
CA THR A 163 -5.62 12.30 -12.44
C THR A 163 -5.46 13.82 -12.43
N THR A 164 -6.34 14.60 -11.81
CA THR A 164 -6.22 16.07 -11.77
C THR A 164 -7.00 16.69 -10.60
N ILE A 165 -6.50 16.49 -9.38
CA ILE A 165 -7.10 17.05 -8.17
C ILE A 165 -6.91 18.59 -8.13
N ASP A 166 -5.73 19.07 -8.53
CA ASP A 166 -5.36 20.49 -8.54
C ASP A 166 -4.39 20.76 -9.69
N SER A 167 -4.72 21.69 -10.58
CA SER A 167 -3.89 22.00 -11.76
C SER A 167 -2.52 22.60 -11.42
N ASN A 168 -2.31 23.08 -10.19
CA ASN A 168 -1.02 23.59 -9.72
C ASN A 168 -0.15 22.50 -9.11
N ARG A 169 -0.66 21.26 -9.05
CA ARG A 169 0.02 20.04 -8.59
C ARG A 169 0.21 19.11 -9.78
N GLY A 170 1.42 19.10 -10.33
CA GLY A 170 1.77 18.32 -11.52
C GLY A 170 2.23 16.89 -11.23
N GLU A 171 2.20 16.46 -9.98
CA GLU A 171 2.63 15.14 -9.54
C GLU A 171 1.80 14.02 -10.18
N SER A 172 2.47 13.02 -10.76
CA SER A 172 1.82 11.84 -11.34
C SER A 172 1.67 10.75 -10.29
N LEU A 173 0.42 10.37 -10.05
CA LEU A 173 0.07 9.40 -9.01
C LEU A 173 0.22 7.98 -9.52
N ASN A 174 1.09 7.20 -8.88
CA ASN A 174 1.42 5.82 -9.24
C ASN A 174 1.51 4.94 -7.99
N ILE A 175 1.46 3.62 -8.14
CA ILE A 175 1.68 2.68 -7.04
C ILE A 175 2.72 1.62 -7.42
N ARG A 176 3.52 1.18 -6.46
CA ARG A 176 4.52 0.11 -6.61
C ARG A 176 4.43 -0.86 -5.45
N ILE A 177 4.66 -2.13 -5.74
CA ILE A 177 4.72 -3.20 -4.74
C ILE A 177 6.19 -3.52 -4.46
N ILE A 178 6.57 -3.61 -3.20
CA ILE A 178 7.92 -3.99 -2.77
C ILE A 178 7.89 -5.32 -2.01
N GLN A 179 8.95 -6.11 -2.20
CA GLN A 179 9.20 -7.33 -1.46
C GLN A 179 9.59 -6.95 -0.02
N SER A 180 8.65 -7.03 0.90
CA SER A 180 8.89 -6.78 2.32
C SER A 180 7.89 -7.56 3.17
N PRO A 181 8.34 -8.32 4.19
CA PRO A 181 7.42 -9.08 5.04
C PRO A 181 6.67 -8.19 6.03
N GLU A 182 7.13 -6.97 6.28
CA GLU A 182 6.49 -6.03 7.21
C GLU A 182 5.26 -5.39 6.54
N PRO A 183 4.12 -5.23 7.24
CA PRO A 183 2.91 -4.66 6.68
C PRO A 183 2.97 -3.14 6.63
N ASP A 184 3.54 -2.62 5.55
CA ASP A 184 3.78 -1.19 5.35
C ASP A 184 3.12 -0.69 4.06
N ALA A 185 2.58 0.53 4.13
CA ALA A 185 2.23 1.33 2.98
C ALA A 185 2.45 2.80 3.27
N PHE A 186 2.87 3.54 2.25
CA PHE A 186 3.00 4.98 2.34
C PHE A 186 2.94 5.65 0.97
N MET A 187 2.40 6.86 0.95
CA MET A 187 2.43 7.73 -0.22
C MET A 187 3.57 8.75 -0.09
N LEU A 188 4.48 8.73 -1.05
CA LEU A 188 5.58 9.69 -1.14
C LEU A 188 5.05 11.10 -1.50
N PRO A 189 5.77 12.17 -1.11
CA PRO A 189 5.36 13.54 -1.42
C PRO A 189 5.20 13.84 -2.91
N ASN A 190 5.92 13.10 -3.78
CA ASN A 190 5.83 13.25 -5.23
C ASN A 190 4.67 12.47 -5.87
N GLY A 191 3.84 11.80 -5.07
CA GLY A 191 2.67 11.07 -5.56
C GLY A 191 2.88 9.59 -5.86
N SER A 192 4.08 9.06 -5.63
CA SER A 192 4.33 7.62 -5.75
C SER A 192 3.93 6.90 -4.46
N MET A 193 3.03 5.94 -4.54
CA MET A 193 2.65 5.07 -3.44
C MET A 193 3.50 3.80 -3.45
N VAL A 194 3.91 3.36 -2.26
CA VAL A 194 4.59 2.09 -2.03
C VAL A 194 3.72 1.23 -1.11
N ILE A 195 3.56 -0.03 -1.47
CA ILE A 195 2.89 -1.05 -0.66
C ILE A 195 3.77 -2.29 -0.55
N SER A 196 3.85 -2.90 0.62
CA SER A 196 4.61 -4.14 0.78
C SER A 196 3.76 -5.38 0.48
N THR A 197 4.42 -6.45 0.03
CA THR A 197 3.83 -7.80 0.00
C THR A 197 3.32 -8.22 1.39
N GLY A 198 4.01 -7.82 2.46
CA GLY A 198 3.64 -8.05 3.87
C GLY A 198 2.28 -7.47 4.22
N LEU A 199 1.97 -6.27 3.71
CA LEU A 199 0.68 -5.66 3.92
C LEU A 199 -0.40 -6.43 3.16
N LEU A 200 -0.17 -6.77 1.89
CA LEU A 200 -1.11 -7.59 1.11
C LEU A 200 -1.41 -8.94 1.79
N CYS A 201 -0.41 -9.57 2.40
CA CYS A 201 -0.57 -10.80 3.17
C CYS A 201 -1.29 -10.61 4.51
N THR A 202 -1.28 -9.40 5.07
CA THR A 202 -1.89 -9.09 6.37
C THR A 202 -3.38 -8.79 6.23
N LEU A 203 -3.80 -8.25 5.09
CA LEU A 203 -5.21 -7.97 4.80
C LEU A 203 -5.95 -9.24 4.33
N ASP A 204 -7.28 -9.24 4.43
CA ASP A 204 -8.12 -10.34 3.92
C ASP A 204 -9.26 -9.86 3.01
N SER A 205 -9.31 -8.58 2.64
CA SER A 205 -10.35 -8.04 1.75
C SER A 205 -9.86 -6.85 0.91
N GLU A 206 -10.49 -6.64 -0.25
CA GLU A 206 -10.22 -5.48 -1.12
C GLU A 206 -10.64 -4.17 -0.44
N ASP A 207 -11.70 -4.18 0.38
CA ASP A 207 -12.13 -3.02 1.17
C ASP A 207 -11.02 -2.52 2.11
N GLU A 208 -10.27 -3.43 2.73
CA GLU A 208 -9.13 -3.08 3.58
C GLU A 208 -7.97 -2.50 2.77
N LEU A 209 -7.67 -3.09 1.60
CA LEU A 209 -6.62 -2.58 0.72
C LEU A 209 -6.98 -1.17 0.23
N ALA A 210 -8.21 -0.99 -0.24
CA ALA A 210 -8.75 0.29 -0.64
C ALA A 210 -8.70 1.30 0.51
N ALA A 211 -8.99 0.87 1.73
CA ALA A 211 -8.94 1.71 2.92
C ALA A 211 -7.53 2.23 3.23
N VAL A 212 -6.52 1.35 3.20
CA VAL A 212 -5.12 1.77 3.40
C VAL A 212 -4.68 2.75 2.30
N ILE A 213 -4.99 2.45 1.03
CA ILE A 213 -4.72 3.35 -0.09
C ILE A 213 -5.39 4.72 0.11
N ALA A 214 -6.66 4.73 0.50
CA ALA A 214 -7.42 5.95 0.74
C ALA A 214 -6.84 6.79 1.90
N CYS A 215 -6.37 6.15 2.98
CA CYS A 215 -5.67 6.82 4.08
C CYS A 215 -4.37 7.49 3.62
N GLU A 216 -3.57 6.82 2.79
CA GLU A 216 -2.32 7.38 2.26
C GLU A 216 -2.56 8.49 1.21
N LEU A 217 -3.57 8.33 0.35
CA LEU A 217 -4.03 9.38 -0.56
C LEU A 217 -4.47 10.62 0.22
N GLY A 218 -5.15 10.44 1.36
CA GLY A 218 -5.57 11.54 2.22
C GLY A 218 -4.39 12.39 2.69
N HIS A 219 -3.26 11.78 3.04
CA HIS A 219 -2.06 12.52 3.45
C HIS A 219 -1.50 13.37 2.32
N PHE A 220 -1.41 12.78 1.12
CA PHE A 220 -0.95 13.49 -0.07
C PHE A 220 -1.88 14.64 -0.46
N VAL A 221 -3.20 14.43 -0.44
CA VAL A 221 -4.19 15.45 -0.80
C VAL A 221 -4.16 16.61 0.18
N LEU A 222 -4.04 16.32 1.49
CA LEU A 222 -3.96 17.33 2.56
C LEU A 222 -2.57 17.95 2.72
N ASP A 223 -1.63 17.66 1.81
CA ASP A 223 -0.28 18.21 1.76
C ASP A 223 0.56 17.99 3.04
N HIS A 224 0.29 16.89 3.74
CA HIS A 224 0.89 16.64 5.05
C HIS A 224 2.40 16.48 4.96
N GLN A 225 2.91 15.72 3.99
CA GLN A 225 4.33 15.42 3.85
C GLN A 225 5.15 16.68 3.58
N VAL A 226 4.74 17.50 2.60
CA VAL A 226 5.44 18.74 2.23
C VAL A 226 5.40 19.74 3.38
N ASN A 227 4.28 19.83 4.10
CA ASN A 227 4.17 20.67 5.30
C ASN A 227 5.09 20.17 6.43
N ASN A 228 5.21 18.85 6.63
CA ASN A 228 6.10 18.25 7.62
C ASN A 228 7.57 18.54 7.28
N ILE A 229 7.99 18.31 6.02
CA ILE A 229 9.35 18.60 5.54
C ILE A 229 9.68 20.09 5.70
N TYR A 230 8.77 20.97 5.30
CA TYR A 230 8.96 22.41 5.42
C TYR A 230 9.17 22.87 6.87
N ARG A 231 8.44 22.28 7.83
CA ARG A 231 8.57 22.62 9.25
C ARG A 231 9.84 22.07 9.89
N ALA A 232 10.40 21.00 9.34
CA ALA A 232 11.50 20.28 9.96
C ALA A 232 12.90 20.92 9.76
N GLU A 233 13.01 22.13 9.16
CA GLU A 233 14.26 22.85 8.85
C GLU A 233 15.46 21.91 8.62
N ARG A 234 15.41 21.10 7.56
CA ARG A 234 16.41 20.06 7.32
C ARG A 234 17.67 20.67 6.68
N ARG A 235 18.68 21.00 7.49
CA ARG A 235 20.03 21.45 7.05
C ARG A 235 21.03 20.31 6.77
N ALA A 236 20.65 19.05 6.95
CA ALA A 236 21.52 17.91 6.64
C ALA A 236 21.75 17.81 5.11
N LYS A 237 22.99 17.53 4.69
CA LYS A 237 23.32 17.34 3.26
C LYS A 237 22.58 16.12 2.72
N ARG A 238 21.64 16.32 1.79
CA ARG A 238 20.74 15.28 1.23
C ARG A 238 21.49 14.01 0.82
N ALA A 239 22.54 14.19 0.02
CA ALA A 239 23.37 13.10 -0.50
C ALA A 239 24.05 12.29 0.62
N ALA A 240 24.47 12.92 1.72
CA ALA A 240 25.11 12.22 2.82
C ALA A 240 24.11 11.32 3.58
N PHE A 241 22.86 11.76 3.74
CA PHE A 241 21.81 10.95 4.36
C PHE A 241 21.50 9.72 3.50
N TRP A 242 21.26 9.91 2.21
CA TRP A 242 20.93 8.79 1.31
C TRP A 242 22.12 7.86 1.05
N ALA A 243 23.35 8.37 1.03
CA ALA A 243 24.55 7.54 0.97
C ALA A 243 24.65 6.59 2.18
N ASP A 244 24.33 7.07 3.39
CA ASP A 244 24.32 6.24 4.60
C ASP A 244 23.24 5.15 4.53
N VAL A 245 22.00 5.53 4.14
CA VAL A 245 20.90 4.57 3.97
C VAL A 245 21.26 3.50 2.93
N PHE A 246 21.77 3.89 1.76
CA PHE A 246 22.04 2.97 0.66
C PHE A 246 23.33 2.15 0.83
N ALA A 247 24.30 2.61 1.63
CA ALA A 247 25.47 1.79 1.95
C ALA A 247 25.07 0.50 2.70
N THR A 248 24.00 0.55 3.49
CA THR A 248 23.52 -0.63 4.24
C THR A 248 22.81 -1.68 3.38
N THR A 249 22.44 -1.35 2.13
CA THR A 249 21.59 -2.21 1.29
C THR A 249 22.34 -2.93 0.18
N ALA A 250 23.64 -2.69 0.00
CA ALA A 250 24.40 -3.16 -1.17
C ALA A 250 24.65 -4.69 -1.23
N SER A 251 24.31 -5.48 -0.21
CA SER A 251 24.53 -6.94 -0.18
C SER A 251 23.24 -7.76 -0.04
N ALA A 252 22.13 -7.23 -0.54
CA ALA A 252 20.80 -7.57 -0.03
C ALA A 252 20.12 -8.79 -0.67
N ALA A 253 20.66 -9.54 -1.61
CA ALA A 253 19.88 -10.61 -2.26
C ALA A 253 20.22 -12.00 -1.71
N LEU A 254 19.19 -12.75 -1.33
CA LEU A 254 19.27 -14.15 -0.91
C LEU A 254 18.62 -15.05 -1.96
N ASP A 255 19.35 -16.08 -2.38
CA ASP A 255 18.88 -17.05 -3.35
C ASP A 255 17.81 -17.98 -2.73
N VAL A 256 16.58 -17.89 -3.21
CA VAL A 256 15.48 -18.80 -2.83
C VAL A 256 15.00 -19.55 -4.06
N ALA A 257 15.07 -20.88 -4.01
CA ALA A 257 14.52 -21.72 -5.08
C ALA A 257 12.99 -21.78 -4.96
N TYR A 258 12.28 -21.34 -6.01
CA TYR A 258 10.82 -21.46 -6.15
C TYR A 258 10.47 -22.64 -7.07
N TRP A 259 9.38 -23.35 -6.75
CA TRP A 259 8.83 -24.46 -7.53
C TRP A 259 7.39 -24.09 -7.92
N ASP A 260 7.08 -24.07 -9.23
CA ASP A 260 5.72 -23.89 -9.76
C ASP A 260 5.31 -25.17 -10.52
N ASP A 261 4.00 -25.39 -10.71
CA ASP A 261 3.32 -26.63 -11.15
C ASP A 261 3.69 -27.17 -12.58
N ASN A 262 4.79 -26.70 -13.16
CA ASN A 262 5.48 -27.33 -14.29
C ASN A 262 6.98 -27.46 -13.95
N GLU A 263 7.37 -28.72 -13.74
CA GLU A 263 8.66 -29.28 -13.31
C GLU A 263 9.93 -28.50 -13.70
N ASP A 264 10.30 -27.49 -12.91
CA ASP A 264 11.62 -26.86 -12.93
C ASP A 264 11.85 -26.08 -11.63
N ALA A 265 13.11 -25.99 -11.17
CA ALA A 265 13.49 -24.90 -10.26
C ALA A 265 13.57 -23.64 -11.14
N TYR A 266 12.40 -23.13 -11.54
CA TYR A 266 12.29 -22.16 -12.64
C TYR A 266 13.05 -20.86 -12.38
N ALA A 267 13.23 -20.52 -11.10
CA ALA A 267 14.00 -19.36 -10.71
C ALA A 267 14.60 -19.57 -9.32
N VAL A 268 15.91 -19.32 -9.22
CA VAL A 268 16.43 -18.68 -8.01
C VAL A 268 15.77 -17.30 -7.97
N SER A 269 14.68 -17.18 -7.20
CA SER A 269 14.13 -15.87 -6.89
C SER A 269 15.09 -15.23 -5.91
N LEU A 270 15.77 -14.18 -6.36
CA LEU A 270 16.51 -13.28 -5.48
C LEU A 270 15.49 -12.62 -4.57
N VAL A 271 15.42 -13.09 -3.33
CA VAL A 271 14.60 -12.47 -2.31
C VAL A 271 15.51 -11.55 -1.51
N ALA A 272 15.11 -10.30 -1.36
CA ALA A 272 15.92 -9.39 -0.57
C ALA A 272 15.98 -9.80 0.91
N ASP A 273 17.16 -9.67 1.51
CA ASP A 273 17.45 -9.76 2.92
C ASP A 273 16.55 -8.78 3.66
N ILE A 274 15.80 -9.31 4.63
CA ILE A 274 14.79 -8.52 5.33
C ILE A 274 15.46 -7.38 6.13
N GLY A 275 16.72 -7.53 6.54
CA GLY A 275 17.49 -6.48 7.21
C GLY A 275 17.79 -5.30 6.30
N ALA A 276 18.19 -5.56 5.05
CA ALA A 276 18.39 -4.52 4.05
C ALA A 276 17.07 -3.82 3.67
N ILE A 277 15.97 -4.56 3.51
CA ILE A 277 14.65 -3.97 3.30
C ILE A 277 14.25 -3.08 4.50
N ALA A 278 14.51 -3.54 5.72
CA ALA A 278 14.15 -2.79 6.92
C ALA A 278 14.88 -1.45 7.06
N SER A 279 16.10 -1.31 6.51
CA SER A 279 16.81 -0.03 6.54
C SER A 279 16.15 1.00 5.59
N LEU A 280 15.67 0.56 4.43
CA LEU A 280 14.94 1.39 3.46
C LEU A 280 13.59 1.87 3.99
N LEU A 281 12.90 1.05 4.78
CA LEU A 281 11.58 1.35 5.35
C LEU A 281 11.67 1.93 6.77
N SER A 282 12.88 2.24 7.24
CA SER A 282 13.13 2.69 8.61
C SER A 282 12.47 4.03 8.94
N ILE A 283 12.27 4.29 10.24
CA ILE A 283 11.73 5.57 10.72
C ILE A 283 12.55 6.77 10.22
N PRO A 284 13.90 6.77 10.26
CA PRO A 284 14.68 7.87 9.71
C PRO A 284 14.43 8.15 8.22
N ALA A 285 14.31 7.09 7.40
CA ALA A 285 14.04 7.20 5.97
C ALA A 285 12.63 7.77 5.70
N THR A 286 11.63 7.25 6.41
CA THR A 286 10.24 7.74 6.26
C THR A 286 10.04 9.16 6.82
N ASP A 287 10.69 9.51 7.93
CA ASP A 287 10.67 10.86 8.52
C ASP A 287 11.40 11.87 7.60
N ARG A 288 12.42 11.43 6.84
CA ARG A 288 13.11 12.25 5.82
C ARG A 288 12.18 12.75 4.73
N LEU A 289 11.21 11.92 4.37
CA LEU A 289 10.20 12.21 3.36
C LEU A 289 8.91 12.77 3.98
N GLY A 290 8.95 13.21 5.24
CA GLY A 290 7.84 13.90 5.90
C GLY A 290 6.68 13.00 6.32
N MET A 291 6.89 11.68 6.33
CA MET A 291 5.84 10.69 6.56
C MET A 291 5.62 10.36 8.05
N LYS A 292 6.23 11.12 8.95
CA LYS A 292 5.94 11.09 10.38
C LYS A 292 4.77 12.01 10.70
N TYR A 293 3.56 11.46 10.67
CA TYR A 293 2.35 12.23 10.88
C TYR A 293 2.01 12.39 12.36
N LYS A 294 1.44 13.56 12.69
CA LYS A 294 0.80 13.80 13.98
C LYS A 294 -0.54 13.06 14.04
N THR A 295 -1.03 12.76 15.24
CA THR A 295 -2.38 12.18 15.43
C THR A 295 -3.48 13.00 14.75
N SER A 296 -3.37 14.34 14.71
CA SER A 296 -4.34 15.18 14.00
C SER A 296 -4.32 14.97 12.48
N GLN A 297 -3.14 14.69 11.91
CA GLN A 297 -2.97 14.40 10.48
C GLN A 297 -3.50 13.01 10.14
N GLU A 298 -3.26 12.02 11.00
CA GLU A 298 -3.84 10.68 10.88
C GLU A 298 -5.38 10.75 10.88
N ILE A 299 -5.98 11.45 11.85
CA ILE A 299 -7.44 11.59 11.95
C ILE A 299 -8.03 12.34 10.74
N SER A 300 -7.38 13.41 10.26
CA SER A 300 -7.88 14.12 9.07
C SER A 300 -7.78 13.27 7.81
N SER A 301 -6.73 12.46 7.68
CA SER A 301 -6.58 11.49 6.61
C SER A 301 -7.66 10.41 6.66
N ASP A 302 -7.84 9.78 7.82
CA ASP A 302 -8.83 8.72 8.02
C ASP A 302 -10.25 9.23 7.73
N ARG A 303 -10.55 10.49 8.10
CA ARG A 303 -11.84 11.12 7.77
C ARG A 303 -12.04 11.30 6.26
N LEU A 304 -11.02 11.77 5.54
CA LEU A 304 -11.07 11.89 4.08
C LEU A 304 -11.22 10.51 3.45
N ALA A 305 -10.44 9.53 3.91
CA ALA A 305 -10.46 8.16 3.43
C ALA A 305 -11.87 7.55 3.55
N ARG A 306 -12.54 7.70 4.70
CA ARG A 306 -13.93 7.23 4.87
C ARG A 306 -14.89 7.84 3.85
N GLN A 307 -14.76 9.14 3.57
CA GLN A 307 -15.59 9.81 2.56
C GLN A 307 -15.30 9.27 1.15
N LEU A 308 -14.03 9.04 0.83
CA LEU A 308 -13.62 8.51 -0.47
C LEU A 308 -14.10 7.07 -0.66
N LEU A 309 -13.94 6.22 0.35
CA LEU A 309 -14.39 4.83 0.33
C LEU A 309 -15.91 4.76 0.10
N ALA A 310 -16.68 5.49 0.90
CA ALA A 310 -18.13 5.56 0.75
C ALA A 310 -18.55 6.05 -0.64
N PHE A 311 -17.88 7.07 -1.16
CA PHE A 311 -18.15 7.61 -2.49
C PHE A 311 -17.82 6.61 -3.62
N LYS A 312 -16.75 5.83 -3.46
CA LYS A 312 -16.30 4.82 -4.44
C LYS A 312 -16.97 3.45 -4.27
N GLY A 313 -17.92 3.33 -3.34
CA GLY A 313 -18.67 2.11 -3.07
C GLY A 313 -17.92 1.03 -2.29
N TYR A 314 -16.83 1.40 -1.60
CA TYR A 314 -16.11 0.52 -0.67
C TYR A 314 -16.67 0.65 0.74
N ASN A 315 -16.46 -0.37 1.57
CA ASN A 315 -16.83 -0.35 2.98
C ASN A 315 -15.90 0.57 3.79
N PRO A 316 -16.40 1.69 4.37
CA PRO A 316 -15.57 2.61 5.16
C PRO A 316 -14.97 1.99 6.43
N ASP A 317 -15.52 0.89 6.92
CA ASP A 317 -15.02 0.17 8.10
C ASP A 317 -13.78 -0.67 7.78
N GLY A 318 -13.41 -0.78 6.49
CA GLY A 318 -12.14 -1.33 6.05
C GLY A 318 -10.93 -0.67 6.70
N ILE A 319 -11.02 0.61 7.10
CA ILE A 319 -9.95 1.30 7.86
C ILE A 319 -9.75 0.62 9.23
N ALA A 320 -10.83 0.48 10.01
CA ALA A 320 -10.74 -0.10 11.35
C ALA A 320 -10.30 -1.58 11.28
N SER A 321 -10.78 -2.32 10.28
CA SER A 321 -10.39 -3.71 10.05
C SER A 321 -8.91 -3.85 9.68
N ALA A 322 -8.43 -3.07 8.70
CA ALA A 322 -7.03 -3.10 8.25
C ALA A 322 -6.07 -2.74 9.40
N LEU A 323 -6.36 -1.66 10.14
CA LEU A 323 -5.55 -1.26 11.30
C LEU A 323 -5.55 -2.34 12.39
N GLY A 324 -6.69 -3.02 12.60
CA GLY A 324 -6.79 -4.13 13.55
C GLY A 324 -5.88 -5.30 13.17
N LYS A 325 -5.78 -5.64 11.88
CA LYS A 325 -4.89 -6.70 11.38
C LYS A 325 -3.41 -6.32 11.45
N ILE A 326 -3.10 -5.06 11.15
CA ILE A 326 -1.75 -4.51 11.34
C ILE A 326 -1.34 -4.59 12.83
N ILE A 327 -2.23 -4.21 13.74
CA ILE A 327 -2.02 -4.39 15.19
C ILE A 327 -1.80 -5.88 15.54
N GLY A 328 -2.61 -6.77 14.97
CA GLY A 328 -2.48 -8.22 15.14
C GLY A 328 -1.09 -8.73 14.74
N TYR A 329 -0.60 -8.32 13.56
CA TYR A 329 0.74 -8.64 13.10
C TYR A 329 1.83 -8.18 14.08
N TYR A 330 1.80 -6.92 14.51
CA TYR A 330 2.85 -6.37 15.38
C TYR A 330 2.80 -6.94 16.80
N ASN A 331 1.62 -7.25 17.33
CA ASN A 331 1.48 -7.96 18.61
C ASN A 331 2.10 -9.35 18.56
N LEU A 332 1.87 -10.11 17.49
CA LEU A 332 2.47 -11.45 17.30
C LEU A 332 4.01 -11.38 17.30
N HIS A 333 4.56 -10.29 16.76
CA HIS A 333 6.00 -10.04 16.71
C HIS A 333 6.55 -9.33 17.97
N GLN A 334 5.73 -9.12 19.00
CA GLN A 334 6.10 -8.44 20.25
C GLN A 334 6.64 -7.01 20.02
N ARG A 335 6.18 -6.33 18.97
CA ARG A 335 6.58 -4.97 18.60
C ARG A 335 5.48 -3.98 18.90
N ASN A 336 5.56 -3.33 20.06
CA ASN A 336 4.49 -2.46 20.54
C ASN A 336 4.80 -0.95 20.41
N LYS A 337 6.09 -0.63 20.20
CA LYS A 337 6.65 0.73 20.07
C LYS A 337 7.54 0.79 18.84
N ASP A 338 7.77 2.00 18.33
CA ASP A 338 8.65 2.30 17.20
C ASP A 338 8.32 1.47 15.97
N ILE A 339 7.02 1.30 15.72
CA ILE A 339 6.49 0.65 14.53
C ILE A 339 6.79 1.54 13.33
N PRO A 340 7.47 1.04 12.28
CA PRO A 340 7.69 1.78 11.03
C PRO A 340 6.39 2.40 10.53
N ARG A 341 6.43 3.65 10.02
CA ARG A 341 5.28 4.46 9.54
C ARG A 341 4.17 4.78 10.56
N TYR A 342 3.82 3.86 11.46
CA TYR A 342 2.65 3.92 12.35
C TYR A 342 2.96 4.39 13.78
N GLY A 343 4.23 4.39 14.17
CA GLY A 343 4.70 4.83 15.47
C GLY A 343 4.45 3.81 16.59
N SER A 344 3.20 3.58 16.99
CA SER A 344 2.89 2.64 18.08
C SER A 344 1.50 2.02 17.98
N ILE A 345 1.30 0.89 18.66
CA ILE A 345 -0.02 0.24 18.75
C ILE A 345 -1.06 1.19 19.36
N GLY A 346 -0.68 1.97 20.38
CA GLY A 346 -1.59 2.95 21.00
C GLY A 346 -2.04 4.05 20.04
N ASN A 347 -1.24 4.41 19.04
CA ASN A 347 -1.67 5.35 18.00
C ASN A 347 -2.67 4.69 17.04
N LEU A 348 -2.42 3.44 16.64
CA LEU A 348 -3.32 2.68 15.78
C LEU A 348 -4.69 2.44 16.46
N GLN A 349 -4.69 2.13 17.76
CA GLN A 349 -5.93 1.99 18.54
C GLN A 349 -6.75 3.28 18.57
N LYS A 350 -6.11 4.43 18.81
CA LYS A 350 -6.78 5.75 18.75
C LYS A 350 -7.37 6.05 17.38
N ARG A 351 -6.73 5.58 16.29
CA ARG A 351 -7.27 5.70 14.93
C ARG A 351 -8.52 4.82 14.77
N ILE A 352 -8.48 3.57 15.21
CA ILE A 352 -9.64 2.66 15.19
C ILE A 352 -10.84 3.28 15.95
N GLU A 353 -10.62 3.79 17.16
CA GLU A 353 -11.66 4.47 17.97
C GLU A 353 -12.34 5.64 17.24
N LYS A 354 -11.65 6.28 16.30
CA LYS A 354 -12.18 7.39 15.49
C LYS A 354 -12.70 6.96 14.13
N ALA A 355 -12.22 5.83 13.61
CA ALA A 355 -12.58 5.32 12.29
C ALA A 355 -13.99 4.71 12.30
N GLY A 356 -14.41 3.99 13.33
CA GLY A 356 -15.74 3.37 13.38
C GLY A 356 -15.73 2.03 14.11
N GLU A 357 -16.69 1.17 13.78
CA GLU A 357 -16.78 -0.16 14.38
C GLU A 357 -15.69 -1.09 13.83
N SER A 358 -15.01 -1.81 14.72
CA SER A 358 -13.94 -2.75 14.37
C SER A 358 -14.54 -4.12 14.06
N HIS A 359 -15.13 -4.25 12.88
CA HIS A 359 -15.50 -5.56 12.34
C HIS A 359 -14.37 -6.08 11.46
N SER A 360 -13.92 -7.32 11.71
CA SER A 360 -12.91 -7.95 10.87
C SER A 360 -13.54 -8.33 9.53
N LEU A 361 -13.09 -7.68 8.45
CA LEU A 361 -13.52 -7.96 7.08
C LEU A 361 -12.72 -9.10 6.48
N SER A 362 -13.36 -9.93 5.68
CA SER A 362 -12.71 -10.98 4.91
C SER A 362 -13.50 -11.26 3.65
N ALA A 363 -12.80 -11.40 2.53
CA ALA A 363 -13.39 -11.62 1.22
C ALA A 363 -12.57 -12.68 0.47
N ARG A 364 -13.23 -13.81 0.13
CA ARG A 364 -12.60 -14.89 -0.63
C ARG A 364 -11.96 -14.45 -1.96
N PRO A 365 -12.54 -13.52 -2.74
CA PRO A 365 -11.90 -13.02 -3.96
C PRO A 365 -10.51 -12.42 -3.68
N TYR A 366 -10.40 -11.57 -2.66
CA TYR A 366 -9.12 -10.98 -2.26
C TYR A 366 -8.12 -12.05 -1.84
N LEU A 367 -8.53 -12.94 -0.94
CA LEU A 367 -7.68 -14.02 -0.43
C LEU A 367 -7.13 -14.89 -1.56
N ARG A 368 -7.97 -15.22 -2.55
CA ARG A 368 -7.56 -15.96 -3.76
C ARG A 368 -6.58 -15.16 -4.60
N THR A 369 -6.86 -13.89 -4.86
CA THR A 369 -5.97 -13.02 -5.64
C THR A 369 -4.58 -12.90 -4.99
N THR A 370 -4.51 -12.89 -3.65
CA THR A 370 -3.25 -12.72 -2.92
C THR A 370 -2.57 -14.04 -2.49
N SER A 371 -3.09 -15.22 -2.84
CA SER A 371 -2.55 -16.50 -2.34
C SER A 371 -1.08 -16.68 -2.66
N ASP A 372 -0.68 -16.30 -3.87
CA ASP A 372 0.68 -16.50 -4.37
C ASP A 372 1.65 -15.49 -3.72
N VAL A 373 1.15 -14.30 -3.37
CA VAL A 373 1.89 -13.32 -2.55
C VAL A 373 2.12 -13.88 -1.14
N VAL A 374 1.15 -14.59 -0.57
CA VAL A 374 1.28 -15.25 0.73
C VAL A 374 2.35 -16.34 0.69
N SER A 375 2.34 -17.19 -0.34
CA SER A 375 3.36 -18.22 -0.57
C SER A 375 4.75 -17.61 -0.79
N PHE A 376 4.85 -16.55 -1.61
CA PHE A 376 6.08 -15.78 -1.81
C PHE A 376 6.64 -15.22 -0.50
N ASN A 377 5.80 -14.56 0.30
CA ASN A 377 6.22 -14.02 1.60
C ASN A 377 6.59 -15.10 2.60
N ALA A 378 5.95 -16.28 2.56
CA ALA A 378 6.31 -17.42 3.39
C ALA A 378 7.73 -17.91 3.06
N SER A 379 8.06 -17.99 1.77
CA SER A 379 9.39 -18.31 1.26
C SER A 379 10.44 -17.29 1.67
N MET A 380 10.14 -15.99 1.58
CA MET A 380 11.03 -14.93 2.06
C MET A 380 11.33 -15.07 3.56
N ASN A 381 10.29 -15.31 4.37
CA ASN A 381 10.46 -15.57 5.80
C ASN A 381 11.28 -16.84 6.05
N TYR A 382 11.09 -17.88 5.25
CA TYR A 382 11.81 -19.15 5.40
C TYR A 382 13.31 -18.97 5.14
N ALA A 383 13.65 -18.27 4.05
CA ALA A 383 15.02 -17.98 3.65
C ALA A 383 15.76 -17.18 4.73
N ASN A 384 15.05 -16.27 5.40
CA ASN A 384 15.54 -15.49 6.54
C ASN A 384 15.39 -16.21 7.90
N LYS A 385 15.15 -17.52 7.90
CA LYS A 385 15.04 -18.39 9.09
C LYS A 385 13.90 -18.01 10.05
N ARG A 386 12.89 -17.27 9.58
CA ARG A 386 11.68 -16.89 10.32
C ARG A 386 10.60 -17.98 10.18
N TYR A 387 10.94 -19.21 10.55
CA TYR A 387 10.12 -20.40 10.28
C TYR A 387 8.70 -20.37 10.90
N LYS A 388 8.53 -19.72 12.06
CA LYS A 388 7.19 -19.55 12.67
C LYS A 388 6.27 -18.71 11.78
N GLU A 389 6.83 -17.67 11.16
CA GLU A 389 6.08 -16.77 10.29
C GLU A 389 5.79 -17.43 8.94
N THR A 390 6.75 -18.17 8.38
CA THR A 390 6.52 -19.06 7.25
C THR A 390 5.33 -19.98 7.50
N ALA A 391 5.35 -20.72 8.61
CA ALA A 391 4.30 -21.66 8.93
C ALA A 391 2.93 -20.98 9.17
N ARG A 392 2.91 -19.75 9.68
CA ARG A 392 1.70 -18.95 9.86
C ARG A 392 1.08 -18.53 8.52
N LEU A 393 1.91 -18.04 7.61
CA LEU A 393 1.48 -17.60 6.28
C LEU A 393 0.93 -18.78 5.46
N ILE A 394 1.63 -19.91 5.43
CA ILE A 394 1.12 -21.09 4.72
C ILE A 394 -0.19 -21.60 5.33
N ARG A 395 -0.30 -21.61 6.66
CA ARG A 395 -1.57 -21.99 7.31
C ARG A 395 -2.73 -21.09 6.89
N LYS A 396 -2.50 -19.79 6.65
CA LYS A 396 -3.53 -18.90 6.09
C LYS A 396 -4.04 -19.42 4.74
N ASN A 397 -3.17 -19.86 3.82
CA ASN A 397 -3.62 -20.44 2.55
C ASN A 397 -4.37 -21.77 2.75
N ILE A 398 -3.87 -22.63 3.65
CA ILE A 398 -4.52 -23.93 3.96
C ILE A 398 -5.92 -23.72 4.53
N ASP A 399 -6.07 -22.85 5.53
CA ASP A 399 -7.33 -22.59 6.22
C ASP A 399 -8.38 -22.00 5.27
N ASN A 400 -7.94 -21.24 4.26
CA ASN A 400 -8.79 -20.68 3.22
C ASN A 400 -9.02 -21.59 2.01
N ARG A 401 -8.45 -22.81 2.01
CA ARG A 401 -8.52 -23.77 0.90
C ARG A 401 -7.95 -23.20 -0.41
N LEU A 402 -6.83 -22.51 -0.30
CA LEU A 402 -6.09 -21.88 -1.39
C LEU A 402 -4.66 -22.44 -1.51
N ALA A 403 -4.24 -23.29 -0.57
CA ALA A 403 -2.90 -23.86 -0.58
C ALA A 403 -2.68 -24.79 -1.78
N THR A 404 -1.49 -24.72 -2.35
CA THR A 404 -0.96 -25.66 -3.36
C THR A 404 -0.17 -26.78 -2.70
N ASP A 405 0.30 -27.75 -3.47
CA ASP A 405 1.26 -28.76 -3.02
C ASP A 405 2.57 -28.11 -2.50
N ASN A 406 3.08 -27.09 -3.18
CA ASN A 406 4.26 -26.34 -2.80
C ASN A 406 4.10 -25.65 -1.44
N ASP A 407 2.92 -25.14 -1.12
CA ASP A 407 2.63 -24.61 0.21
C ASP A 407 2.86 -25.66 1.30
N TYR A 408 2.38 -26.90 1.11
CA TYR A 408 2.65 -27.98 2.07
C TYR A 408 4.13 -28.29 2.20
N ILE A 409 4.90 -28.24 1.12
CA ILE A 409 6.35 -28.42 1.13
C ILE A 409 7.03 -27.34 1.97
N ILE A 410 6.67 -26.07 1.75
CA ILE A 410 7.20 -24.93 2.51
C ILE A 410 6.86 -25.08 4.01
N LEU A 411 5.63 -25.49 4.33
CA LEU A 411 5.21 -25.75 5.71
C LEU A 411 6.00 -26.89 6.35
N VAL A 412 6.19 -28.01 5.63
CA VAL A 412 6.97 -29.16 6.10
C VAL A 412 8.41 -28.74 6.41
N LYS A 413 9.05 -27.99 5.51
CA LYS A 413 10.40 -27.46 5.73
C LYS A 413 10.47 -26.59 6.99
N ALA A 414 9.50 -25.69 7.18
CA ALA A 414 9.43 -24.83 8.35
C ALA A 414 9.21 -25.61 9.66
N GLU A 415 8.29 -26.59 9.67
CA GLU A 415 8.00 -27.43 10.84
C GLU A 415 9.21 -28.32 11.20
N MET A 416 9.87 -28.90 10.19
CA MET A 416 11.11 -29.66 10.37
C MET A 416 12.23 -28.79 10.95
N ALA A 417 12.31 -27.50 10.59
CA ALA A 417 13.27 -26.58 11.17
C ALA A 417 12.92 -26.19 12.63
N LEU A 418 11.64 -26.22 13.00
CA LEU A 418 11.15 -25.81 14.31
C LEU A 418 11.16 -26.92 15.37
N SER A 419 10.93 -28.19 14.99
CA SER A 419 10.73 -29.28 15.96
C SER A 419 11.11 -30.65 15.40
N ASN A 420 11.76 -31.49 16.22
CA ASN A 420 12.09 -32.89 15.91
C ASN A 420 11.37 -33.88 16.85
N THR A 421 10.06 -33.75 16.96
CA THR A 421 9.23 -34.70 17.72
C THR A 421 8.60 -35.72 16.79
N GLU A 422 8.28 -36.90 17.31
CA GLU A 422 7.63 -37.96 16.53
C GLU A 422 6.29 -37.50 15.97
N GLU A 423 5.51 -36.76 16.77
CA GLU A 423 4.20 -36.23 16.38
C GLU A 423 4.31 -35.22 15.23
N VAL A 424 5.29 -34.31 15.28
CA VAL A 424 5.52 -33.34 14.20
C VAL A 424 6.02 -34.06 12.95
N ASN A 425 6.96 -34.99 13.08
CA ASN A 425 7.50 -35.72 11.94
C ASN A 425 6.41 -36.55 11.22
N ASN A 426 5.54 -37.24 11.97
CA ASN A 426 4.41 -37.97 11.40
C ASN A 426 3.40 -37.03 10.71
N ARG A 427 3.15 -35.84 11.28
CA ARG A 427 2.31 -34.83 10.64
C ARG A 427 2.93 -34.30 9.35
N CYS A 428 4.24 -34.05 9.33
CA CYS A 428 4.96 -33.65 8.12
C CYS A 428 4.86 -34.71 7.03
N LEU A 429 4.92 -36.00 7.39
CA LEU A 429 4.77 -37.08 6.42
C LEU A 429 3.36 -37.05 5.79
N ALA A 430 2.31 -36.90 6.60
CA ALA A 430 0.94 -36.77 6.10
C ALA A 430 0.73 -35.52 5.23
N MET A 431 1.43 -34.41 5.53
CA MET A 431 1.41 -33.21 4.69
C MET A 431 2.08 -33.44 3.33
N LEU A 432 3.19 -34.18 3.28
CA LEU A 432 3.84 -34.56 2.02
C LEU A 432 2.99 -35.53 1.20
N ASP A 433 2.31 -36.48 1.85
CA ASP A 433 1.39 -37.38 1.16
C ASP A 433 0.22 -36.61 0.54
N LYS A 434 -0.31 -35.60 1.24
CA LYS A 434 -1.33 -34.70 0.69
C LYS A 434 -0.81 -33.85 -0.46
N ALA A 435 0.42 -33.32 -0.36
CA ALA A 435 1.06 -32.59 -1.44
C ALA A 435 1.17 -33.48 -2.70
N GLN A 436 1.57 -34.74 -2.53
CA GLN A 436 1.68 -35.71 -3.62
C GLN A 436 0.33 -35.98 -4.30
N GLU A 437 -0.74 -36.12 -3.51
CA GLU A 437 -2.11 -36.28 -4.03
C GLU A 437 -2.54 -35.06 -4.87
N MET A 438 -2.16 -33.86 -4.43
CA MET A 438 -2.50 -32.61 -5.11
C MET A 438 -1.73 -32.40 -6.41
N ALA A 439 -0.44 -32.77 -6.45
CA ALA A 439 0.41 -32.68 -7.64
C ALA A 439 -0.09 -33.60 -8.79
N GLY A 440 -0.81 -34.67 -8.46
CA GLY A 440 -1.47 -35.53 -9.45
C GLY A 440 -0.48 -36.22 -10.38
N THR A 441 -0.60 -35.99 -11.68
CA THR A 441 0.25 -36.63 -12.72
C THR A 441 1.51 -35.85 -13.08
N SER A 442 1.69 -34.65 -12.53
CA SER A 442 2.89 -33.82 -12.69
C SER A 442 3.68 -33.88 -11.37
N PRO A 443 4.55 -34.89 -11.17
CA PRO A 443 5.16 -35.13 -9.87
C PRO A 443 6.11 -34.00 -9.46
N ASN A 444 5.73 -33.25 -8.44
CA ASN A 444 6.62 -32.27 -7.81
C ASN A 444 7.81 -32.99 -7.13
N LEU A 445 8.97 -32.90 -7.78
CA LEU A 445 10.22 -33.56 -7.39
C LEU A 445 10.70 -33.18 -5.98
N ASP A 446 10.35 -31.98 -5.48
CA ASP A 446 10.75 -31.57 -4.13
C ASP A 446 9.99 -32.32 -3.03
N ILE A 447 8.79 -32.84 -3.31
CA ILE A 447 8.04 -33.70 -2.37
C ILE A 447 8.87 -34.93 -2.02
N TYR A 448 9.44 -35.59 -3.04
CA TYR A 448 10.29 -36.77 -2.88
C TYR A 448 11.52 -36.46 -2.04
N LYS A 449 12.22 -35.36 -2.36
CA LYS A 449 13.40 -34.92 -1.60
C LYS A 449 13.07 -34.66 -0.14
N GLN A 450 12.00 -33.92 0.14
CA GLN A 450 11.58 -33.65 1.52
C GLN A 450 11.16 -34.93 2.25
N LYS A 451 10.50 -35.86 1.56
CA LYS A 451 10.10 -37.15 2.14
C LYS A 451 11.32 -38.01 2.51
N ILE A 452 12.33 -38.06 1.64
CA ILE A 452 13.62 -38.73 1.92
C ILE A 452 14.27 -38.12 3.17
N LEU A 453 14.42 -36.79 3.21
CA LEU A 453 15.04 -36.09 4.35
C LEU A 453 14.28 -36.34 5.66
N LEU A 454 12.95 -36.34 5.60
CA LEU A 454 12.10 -36.62 6.75
C LEU A 454 12.20 -38.08 7.21
N LEU A 455 12.18 -39.05 6.30
CA LEU A 455 12.34 -40.47 6.64
C LEU A 455 13.71 -40.75 7.26
N MET A 456 14.77 -40.12 6.74
CA MET A 456 16.12 -40.19 7.31
C MET A 456 16.15 -39.61 8.73
N ARG A 457 15.52 -38.46 8.94
CA ARG A 457 15.36 -37.85 10.28
C ARG A 457 14.60 -38.77 11.25
N MET A 458 13.67 -39.57 10.76
CA MET A 458 12.88 -40.52 11.54
C MET A 458 13.56 -41.89 11.74
N ASN A 459 14.82 -42.07 11.32
CA ASN A 459 15.52 -43.36 11.33
C ASN A 459 14.76 -44.47 10.56
N LYS A 460 14.16 -44.12 9.41
CA LYS A 460 13.48 -45.05 8.49
C LYS A 460 14.28 -45.23 7.20
N GLN A 461 15.54 -45.65 7.32
CA GLN A 461 16.51 -45.72 6.22
C GLN A 461 16.05 -46.59 5.06
N ALA A 462 15.45 -47.76 5.33
CA ALA A 462 14.95 -48.65 4.29
C ALA A 462 13.88 -47.98 3.41
N GLN A 463 12.91 -47.31 4.05
CA GLN A 463 11.87 -46.55 3.34
C GLN A 463 12.46 -45.36 2.58
N ALA A 464 13.44 -44.66 3.17
CA ALA A 464 14.13 -43.56 2.51
C ALA A 464 14.87 -44.04 1.24
N ALA A 465 15.51 -45.21 1.29
CA ALA A 465 16.21 -45.79 0.12
C ALA A 465 15.25 -46.14 -1.02
N ASP A 466 14.05 -46.62 -0.72
CA ASP A 466 13.06 -46.96 -1.75
C ASP A 466 12.53 -45.70 -2.45
N ILE A 467 12.16 -44.66 -1.68
CA ILE A 467 11.75 -43.36 -2.25
C ILE A 467 12.90 -42.71 -3.04
N LEU A 468 14.14 -42.90 -2.59
CA LEU A 468 15.29 -42.30 -3.27
C LEU A 468 15.61 -42.96 -4.62
N LYS A 469 15.36 -44.27 -4.78
CA LYS A 469 15.43 -44.93 -6.10
C LYS A 469 14.35 -44.41 -7.05
N GLU A 470 13.14 -44.19 -6.54
CA GLU A 470 12.06 -43.58 -7.31
C GLU A 470 12.43 -42.15 -7.74
N TYR A 471 12.95 -41.34 -6.81
CA TYR A 471 13.41 -39.99 -7.08
C TYR A 471 14.50 -39.94 -8.18
N ILE A 472 15.49 -40.83 -8.13
CA ILE A 472 16.52 -40.94 -9.18
C ILE A 472 15.87 -41.29 -10.53
N THR A 473 14.91 -42.21 -10.54
CA THR A 473 14.20 -42.61 -11.78
C THR A 473 13.47 -41.41 -12.40
N LEU A 474 12.79 -40.62 -11.59
CA LEU A 474 12.10 -39.41 -12.03
C LEU A 474 13.08 -38.35 -12.54
N LEU A 475 14.16 -38.08 -11.81
CA LEU A 475 15.20 -37.14 -12.23
C LEU A 475 15.87 -37.54 -13.55
N SER A 476 16.15 -38.83 -13.75
CA SER A 476 16.71 -39.33 -15.00
C SER A 476 15.73 -39.25 -16.17
N ALA A 477 14.43 -39.48 -15.92
CA ALA A 477 13.40 -39.28 -16.92
C ALA A 477 13.28 -37.80 -17.31
N TYR A 478 13.34 -36.91 -16.32
CA TYR A 478 13.34 -35.46 -16.49
C TYR A 478 14.58 -34.97 -17.28
N GLU A 479 15.78 -35.44 -16.94
CA GLU A 479 17.01 -35.16 -17.73
C GLU A 479 16.89 -35.65 -19.19
N GLY A 480 16.23 -36.78 -19.41
CA GLY A 480 15.97 -37.37 -20.73
C GLY A 480 15.06 -36.55 -21.64
N GLN A 481 14.38 -35.51 -21.12
CA GLN A 481 13.52 -34.62 -21.91
C GLN A 481 14.30 -33.57 -22.72
N GLY A 482 15.64 -33.52 -22.57
CA GLY A 482 16.50 -32.60 -23.33
C GLY A 482 16.64 -31.23 -22.68
N ILE A 483 16.55 -31.15 -21.36
CA ILE A 483 16.74 -29.93 -20.56
C ILE A 483 18.14 -29.30 -20.78
N GLU A 484 18.20 -27.97 -20.80
CA GLU A 484 19.43 -27.20 -21.02
C GLU A 484 19.63 -26.14 -19.92
N GLY A 485 20.82 -25.53 -19.88
CA GLY A 485 21.12 -24.44 -18.94
C GLY A 485 20.99 -24.82 -17.47
N THR A 486 20.31 -23.97 -16.70
CA THR A 486 20.17 -24.09 -15.23
C THR A 486 19.41 -25.34 -14.78
N GLU A 487 18.45 -25.80 -15.58
CA GLU A 487 17.62 -26.98 -15.31
C GLU A 487 18.47 -28.25 -15.33
N LYS A 488 19.38 -28.33 -16.33
CA LYS A 488 20.34 -29.41 -16.43
C LYS A 488 21.35 -29.40 -15.29
N GLU A 489 21.88 -28.23 -14.92
CA GLU A 489 22.80 -28.10 -13.79
C GLU A 489 22.16 -28.53 -12.47
N TRP A 490 20.92 -28.09 -12.23
CA TRP A 490 20.14 -28.49 -11.06
C TRP A 490 19.88 -29.99 -11.04
N THR A 491 19.38 -30.56 -12.14
CA THR A 491 19.06 -32.00 -12.23
C THR A 491 20.29 -32.85 -11.98
N ASN A 492 21.44 -32.49 -12.57
CA ASN A 492 22.71 -33.18 -12.33
C ASN A 492 23.15 -33.11 -10.87
N LYS A 493 22.97 -31.96 -10.21
CA LYS A 493 23.28 -31.79 -8.79
C LYS A 493 22.37 -32.65 -7.91
N GLU A 494 21.08 -32.75 -8.24
CA GLU A 494 20.13 -33.58 -7.51
C GLU A 494 20.37 -35.06 -7.69
N ILE A 495 20.66 -35.53 -8.92
CA ILE A 495 21.06 -36.91 -9.18
C ILE A 495 22.34 -37.24 -8.39
N GLY A 496 23.32 -36.34 -8.39
CA GLY A 496 24.54 -36.49 -7.60
C GLY A 496 24.27 -36.60 -6.10
N TRP A 497 23.43 -35.71 -5.56
CA TRP A 497 23.01 -35.74 -4.16
C TRP A 497 22.28 -37.04 -3.81
N ALA A 498 21.32 -37.46 -4.64
CA ALA A 498 20.53 -38.66 -4.40
C ALA A 498 21.44 -39.91 -4.39
N ASN A 499 22.32 -40.08 -5.38
CA ASN A 499 23.25 -41.20 -5.43
C ASN A 499 24.18 -41.26 -4.22
N GLN A 500 24.74 -40.11 -3.79
CA GLN A 500 25.58 -40.04 -2.58
C GLN A 500 24.79 -40.44 -1.33
N MET A 501 23.52 -40.05 -1.25
CA MET A 501 22.67 -40.39 -0.12
C MET A 501 22.28 -41.88 -0.12
N LEU A 502 22.06 -42.49 -1.29
CA LEU A 502 21.81 -43.94 -1.41
C LEU A 502 23.00 -44.76 -0.92
N ASP A 503 24.21 -44.39 -1.35
CA ASP A 503 25.46 -45.03 -0.91
C ASP A 503 25.70 -44.82 0.59
N ARG A 504 25.32 -43.67 1.14
CA ARG A 504 25.37 -43.46 2.59
C ARG A 504 24.42 -44.40 3.33
N ILE A 505 23.21 -44.61 2.83
CA ILE A 505 22.23 -45.52 3.45
C ILE A 505 22.69 -46.97 3.38
N SER A 506 23.28 -47.41 2.27
CA SER A 506 23.72 -48.81 2.11
C SER A 506 24.90 -49.22 3.00
N ARG A 507 25.58 -48.23 3.61
CA ARG A 507 26.71 -48.43 4.55
C ARG A 507 26.28 -48.47 6.03
N ILE A 508 25.02 -48.13 6.33
CA ILE A 508 24.41 -48.16 7.67
C ILE A 508 23.70 -49.51 7.82
#